data_AF-A0A9D6YMI4-F1
#
_entry.id   AF-A0A9D6YMI4-F1
#
_cell.length_a   1.000
_cell.length_b   1.000
_cell.length_c   1.000
_cell.angle_alpha   90.00
_cell.angle_beta   90.00
_cell.angle_gamma   90.00
#
_symmetry.space_group_name_H-M   'P 1'
#
loop_
_entity.id
_entity.type
_entity.pdbx_description
1 polymer ?
#
loop_
_entity_poly.entity_id
_entity_poly.type
_entity_poly.pdbx_seq_one_letter_code
_entity_poly.pdbx_strand_id
1 'polypeptide(L)'
;GQPDDPERRERFQRASRREGDLLKESIWRREQELRRRYRLPLTENRVELIAAQYLRCDCDLKTAFEEVGRCDEQVLAFAELLFDEHQIHLEFDAEAIDEILGQALERGSSAASVCQEMSQDLEYALKLVRDRTSQDQFLLTREAISDLDGYLNRVIRDYYQKTLFREGEGTVR
;
A
#
# COMPACT_ATOMS: atom_id res chain seq x y z
N GLY A 1 23.06 -30.57 29.00
CA GLY A 1 23.54 -29.31 28.39
C GLY A 1 22.37 -28.35 28.39
N GLN A 2 22.50 -27.21 29.05
CA GLN A 2 21.38 -26.31 29.32
C GLN A 2 20.88 -25.69 28.01
N PRO A 3 19.57 -25.76 27.71
CA PRO A 3 19.00 -25.29 26.44
C PRO A 3 18.82 -23.77 26.35
N ASP A 4 19.28 -23.00 27.34
CA ASP A 4 18.92 -21.59 27.52
C ASP A 4 20.13 -20.68 27.81
N ASP A 5 21.19 -20.85 27.01
CA ASP A 5 22.41 -20.04 27.08
C ASP A 5 22.22 -18.71 26.33
N PRO A 6 22.30 -17.54 27.00
CA PRO A 6 22.22 -16.23 26.37
C PRO A 6 23.21 -16.02 25.23
N GLU A 7 24.42 -16.61 25.31
CA GLU A 7 25.42 -16.50 24.25
C GLU A 7 25.00 -17.26 22.98
N ARG A 8 24.31 -18.42 23.15
CA ARG A 8 23.72 -19.15 22.01
C ARG A 8 22.57 -18.38 21.38
N ARG A 9 21.71 -17.77 22.19
CA ARG A 9 20.61 -16.91 21.70
C ARG A 9 21.17 -15.71 20.94
N GLU A 10 22.19 -15.04 21.46
CA GLU A 10 22.81 -13.90 20.82
C GLU A 10 23.53 -14.28 19.52
N ARG A 11 24.27 -15.39 19.51
CA ARG A 11 24.94 -15.90 18.30
C ARG A 11 23.93 -16.31 17.22
N PHE A 12 22.81 -16.94 17.62
CA PHE A 12 21.71 -17.28 16.72
C PHE A 12 21.03 -16.04 16.14
N GLN A 13 20.71 -15.05 16.97
CA GLN A 13 20.14 -13.78 16.54
C GLN A 13 21.08 -13.02 15.58
N ARG A 14 22.38 -12.98 15.86
CA ARG A 14 23.37 -12.35 14.98
C ARG A 14 23.48 -13.07 13.63
N ALA A 15 23.42 -14.40 13.60
CA ALA A 15 23.45 -15.17 12.36
C ALA A 15 22.17 -14.95 11.53
N SER A 16 21.01 -14.98 12.18
CA SER A 16 19.71 -14.75 11.53
C SER A 16 19.59 -13.33 10.96
N ARG A 17 20.09 -12.31 11.66
CA ARG A 17 20.18 -10.94 11.12
C ARG A 17 21.04 -10.86 9.86
N ARG A 18 22.24 -11.47 9.89
CA ARG A 18 23.13 -11.49 8.72
C ARG A 18 22.52 -12.19 7.52
N GLU A 19 21.77 -13.27 7.74
CA GLU A 19 21.07 -13.97 6.66
C GLU A 19 19.96 -13.10 6.05
N GLY A 20 19.19 -12.41 6.89
CA GLY A 20 18.21 -11.41 6.45
C GLY A 20 18.86 -10.26 5.66
N ASP A 21 19.98 -9.73 6.14
CA ASP A 21 20.70 -8.63 5.46
C ASP A 21 21.21 -9.07 4.07
N LEU A 22 21.79 -10.28 3.97
CA LEU A 22 22.25 -10.84 2.70
C LEU A 22 21.11 -11.06 1.71
N LEU A 23 19.94 -11.50 2.20
CA LEU A 23 18.74 -11.64 1.39
C LEU A 23 18.30 -10.26 0.85
N LYS A 24 18.20 -9.25 1.70
CA LYS A 24 17.83 -7.88 1.31
C LYS A 24 18.82 -7.29 0.31
N GLU A 25 20.12 -7.47 0.52
CA GLU A 25 21.13 -7.07 -0.47
C GLU A 25 20.94 -7.79 -1.81
N SER A 26 20.59 -9.08 -1.79
CA SER A 26 20.37 -9.84 -3.03
C SER A 26 19.15 -9.33 -3.80
N ILE A 27 18.11 -8.88 -3.10
CA ILE A 27 16.92 -8.25 -3.68
C ILE A 27 17.31 -6.90 -4.30
N TRP A 28 18.04 -6.05 -3.56
CA TRP A 28 18.53 -4.76 -4.05
C TRP A 28 19.40 -4.90 -5.30
N ARG A 29 20.27 -5.91 -5.36
CA ARG A 29 21.10 -6.18 -6.55
C ARG A 29 20.27 -6.46 -7.81
N ARG A 30 18.99 -6.82 -7.68
CA ARG A 30 18.08 -7.12 -8.79
C ARG A 30 17.11 -5.97 -9.10
N GLU A 31 17.27 -4.79 -8.49
CA GLU A 31 16.37 -3.64 -8.68
C GLU A 31 16.06 -3.34 -10.16
N GLN A 32 17.07 -3.35 -11.03
CA GLN A 32 16.87 -3.08 -12.46
C GLN A 32 15.99 -4.13 -13.15
N GLU A 33 16.10 -5.40 -12.75
CA GLU A 33 15.24 -6.46 -13.27
C GLU A 33 13.80 -6.20 -12.83
N LEU A 34 13.59 -5.90 -11.54
CA LEU A 34 12.26 -5.68 -10.99
C LEU A 34 11.56 -4.49 -11.63
N ARG A 35 12.27 -3.37 -11.75
CA ARG A 35 11.75 -2.16 -12.38
C ARG A 35 11.38 -2.38 -13.83
N ARG A 36 12.15 -3.17 -14.60
CA ARG A 36 11.88 -3.40 -16.03
C ARG A 36 10.80 -4.43 -16.28
N ARG A 37 10.83 -5.53 -15.52
CA ARG A 37 9.97 -6.70 -15.77
C ARG A 37 8.62 -6.59 -15.08
N TYR A 38 8.61 -6.09 -13.85
CA TYR A 38 7.41 -6.04 -13.00
C TYR A 38 6.93 -4.59 -12.76
N ARG A 39 7.60 -3.60 -13.38
CA ARG A 39 7.30 -2.16 -13.21
C ARG A 39 7.32 -1.68 -11.75
N LEU A 40 7.95 -2.46 -10.86
CA LEU A 40 7.96 -2.24 -9.43
C LEU A 40 9.28 -1.55 -9.01
N PRO A 41 9.30 -0.23 -8.76
CA PRO A 41 10.46 0.41 -8.13
C PRO A 41 10.65 -0.16 -6.72
N LEU A 42 11.90 -0.44 -6.33
CA LEU A 42 12.19 -0.91 -4.98
C LEU A 42 12.25 0.27 -4.00
N THR A 43 11.59 0.07 -2.86
CA THR A 43 11.71 0.87 -1.65
C THR A 43 12.20 -0.05 -0.53
N GLU A 44 12.63 0.50 0.60
CA GLU A 44 12.99 -0.33 1.77
C GLU A 44 11.83 -1.25 2.18
N ASN A 45 10.61 -0.73 2.26
CA ASN A 45 9.41 -1.51 2.57
C ASN A 45 9.17 -2.64 1.56
N ARG A 46 9.29 -2.39 0.26
CA ARG A 46 9.11 -3.44 -0.76
C ARG A 46 10.15 -4.53 -0.65
N VAL A 47 11.39 -4.19 -0.28
CA VAL A 47 12.43 -5.17 0.00
C VAL A 47 12.07 -6.02 1.22
N GLU A 48 11.53 -5.42 2.29
CA GLU A 48 11.00 -6.17 3.44
C GLU A 48 9.86 -7.10 3.04
N LEU A 49 8.90 -6.62 2.24
CA LEU A 49 7.75 -7.41 1.78
C LEU A 49 8.18 -8.61 0.94
N ILE A 50 9.12 -8.41 0.02
CA ILE A 50 9.68 -9.50 -0.79
C ILE A 50 10.43 -10.49 0.08
N ALA A 51 11.26 -10.02 1.03
CA ALA A 51 12.01 -10.89 1.93
C ALA A 51 11.07 -11.70 2.82
N ALA A 52 10.02 -11.07 3.35
CA ALA A 52 8.98 -11.73 4.12
C ALA A 52 8.24 -12.79 3.28
N GLN A 53 7.91 -12.46 2.02
CA GLN A 53 7.24 -13.39 1.12
C GLN A 53 8.12 -14.61 0.77
N TYR A 54 9.40 -14.38 0.50
CA TYR A 54 10.39 -15.42 0.26
C TYR A 54 10.47 -16.40 1.44
N LEU A 55 10.58 -15.88 2.67
CA LEU A 55 10.67 -16.68 3.88
C LEU A 55 9.36 -17.40 4.22
N ARG A 56 8.21 -16.75 4.00
CA ARG A 56 6.89 -17.27 4.36
C ARG A 56 6.46 -18.45 3.48
N CYS A 57 6.76 -18.38 2.19
CA CYS A 57 6.34 -19.39 1.22
C CYS A 57 7.43 -20.44 0.91
N ASP A 58 8.62 -20.31 1.50
CA ASP A 58 9.80 -21.13 1.19
C ASP A 58 10.01 -21.27 -0.33
N CYS A 59 9.83 -20.16 -1.04
CA CYS A 59 9.83 -20.10 -2.51
C CYS A 59 11.12 -19.46 -3.02
N ASP A 60 11.35 -19.50 -4.34
CA ASP A 60 12.47 -18.77 -4.91
C ASP A 60 12.18 -17.25 -5.01
N LEU A 61 13.24 -16.45 -5.12
CA LEU A 61 13.12 -14.99 -5.23
C LEU A 61 12.30 -14.54 -6.43
N LYS A 62 12.28 -15.30 -7.53
CA LYS A 62 11.51 -14.94 -8.71
C LYS A 62 10.02 -15.07 -8.41
N THR A 63 9.58 -16.14 -7.76
CA THR A 63 8.19 -16.30 -7.30
C THR A 63 7.80 -15.20 -6.32
N ALA A 64 8.68 -14.84 -5.37
CA ALA A 64 8.42 -13.72 -4.46
C ALA A 64 8.23 -12.39 -5.22
N PHE A 65 9.07 -12.10 -6.21
CA PHE A 65 8.93 -10.90 -7.04
C PHE A 65 7.65 -10.89 -7.88
N GLU A 66 7.31 -12.03 -8.50
CA GLU A 66 6.10 -12.17 -9.31
C GLU A 66 4.85 -11.92 -8.46
N GLU A 67 4.82 -12.39 -7.21
CA GLU A 67 3.68 -12.20 -6.32
C GLU A 67 3.54 -10.75 -5.85
N VAL A 68 4.64 -10.09 -5.46
CA VAL A 68 4.59 -8.67 -5.07
C VAL A 68 4.23 -7.78 -6.27
N GLY A 69 4.80 -8.04 -7.44
CA GLY A 69 4.46 -7.33 -8.68
C GLY A 69 2.99 -7.51 -9.08
N ARG A 70 2.46 -8.73 -8.97
CA ARG A 70 1.03 -9.01 -9.20
C ARG A 70 0.13 -8.24 -8.25
N CYS A 71 0.53 -8.09 -6.99
CA CYS A 71 -0.23 -7.29 -6.02
C CYS A 71 -0.23 -5.80 -6.39
N ASP A 72 0.91 -5.24 -6.79
CA ASP A 72 1.02 -3.83 -7.23
C ASP A 72 0.13 -3.56 -8.47
N GLU A 73 0.16 -4.46 -9.47
CA GLU A 73 -0.73 -4.38 -10.64
C GLU A 73 -2.22 -4.41 -10.27
N GLN A 74 -2.61 -5.20 -9.25
CA GLN A 74 -3.99 -5.26 -8.78
C GLN A 74 -4.45 -3.97 -8.07
N VAL A 75 -3.55 -3.28 -7.36
CA VAL A 75 -3.87 -1.98 -6.76
C VAL A 75 -4.12 -0.93 -7.85
N LEU A 76 -3.27 -0.91 -8.89
CA LEU A 76 -3.43 0.00 -10.01
C LEU A 76 -4.73 -0.28 -10.79
N ALA A 77 -5.03 -1.56 -11.06
CA ALA A 77 -6.27 -1.95 -11.73
C ALA A 77 -7.53 -1.54 -10.94
N PHE A 78 -7.46 -1.54 -9.61
CA PHE A 78 -8.56 -1.03 -8.78
C PHE A 78 -8.78 0.47 -8.95
N ALA A 79 -7.70 1.28 -9.04
CA ALA A 79 -7.82 2.71 -9.33
C ALA A 79 -8.47 2.98 -10.69
N GLU A 80 -8.07 2.22 -11.72
CA GLU A 80 -8.65 2.30 -13.06
C GLU A 80 -10.15 1.96 -13.06
N LEU A 81 -10.53 0.89 -12.36
CA LEU A 81 -11.93 0.48 -12.23
C LEU A 81 -12.80 1.60 -11.61
N LEU A 82 -12.31 2.24 -10.54
CA LEU A 82 -13.03 3.31 -9.87
C LEU A 82 -13.22 4.53 -10.78
N PHE A 83 -12.21 4.83 -11.59
CA PHE A 83 -12.30 5.88 -12.58
C PHE A 83 -13.32 5.55 -13.67
N ASP A 84 -13.27 4.35 -14.23
CA ASP A 84 -14.17 3.94 -15.31
C ASP A 84 -15.64 3.93 -14.85
N GLU A 85 -15.92 3.36 -13.68
CA GLU A 85 -17.30 3.22 -13.18
C GLU A 85 -17.87 4.52 -12.60
N HIS A 86 -17.01 5.34 -11.99
CA HIS A 86 -17.46 6.45 -11.16
C HIS A 86 -16.83 7.79 -11.49
N GLN A 87 -15.94 7.89 -12.48
CA GLN A 87 -15.25 9.13 -12.83
C GLN A 87 -14.56 9.76 -11.61
N ILE A 88 -13.95 8.90 -10.78
CA ILE A 88 -13.18 9.28 -9.60
C ILE A 88 -11.73 8.88 -9.87
N HIS A 89 -10.85 9.86 -9.92
CA HIS A 89 -9.41 9.65 -10.04
C HIS A 89 -8.83 9.32 -8.66
N LEU A 90 -8.35 8.09 -8.51
CA LEU A 90 -7.73 7.62 -7.30
C LEU A 90 -6.23 7.45 -7.52
N GLU A 91 -5.43 8.17 -6.74
CA GLU A 91 -3.99 7.95 -6.66
C GLU A 91 -3.65 7.30 -5.33
N PHE A 92 -2.73 6.34 -5.35
CA PHE A 92 -2.17 5.74 -4.14
C PHE A 92 -0.76 6.26 -3.95
N ASP A 93 -0.44 6.74 -2.75
CA ASP A 93 0.96 6.96 -2.40
C ASP A 93 1.69 5.62 -2.19
N ALA A 94 3.02 5.68 -2.13
CA ALA A 94 3.83 4.48 -1.98
C ALA A 94 3.54 3.72 -0.67
N GLU A 95 3.21 4.42 0.41
CA GLU A 95 2.93 3.78 1.70
C GLU A 95 1.57 3.07 1.70
N ALA A 96 0.57 3.61 1.01
CA ALA A 96 -0.73 2.98 0.81
C ALA A 96 -0.58 1.69 0.00
N ILE A 97 0.19 1.73 -1.09
CA ILE A 97 0.48 0.54 -1.89
C ILE A 97 1.18 -0.51 -1.02
N ASP A 98 2.24 -0.12 -0.32
CA ASP A 98 3.03 -1.03 0.52
C ASP A 98 2.17 -1.65 1.66
N GLU A 99 1.24 -0.89 2.25
CA GLU A 99 0.29 -1.39 3.25
C GLU A 99 -0.69 -2.42 2.66
N ILE A 100 -1.25 -2.17 1.47
CA ILE A 100 -2.14 -3.13 0.80
C ILE A 100 -1.39 -4.43 0.47
N LEU A 101 -0.18 -4.30 -0.08
CA LEU A 101 0.69 -5.43 -0.38
C LEU A 101 1.01 -6.23 0.90
N GLY A 102 1.37 -5.54 1.98
CA GLY A 102 1.60 -6.15 3.29
C GLY A 102 0.40 -6.98 3.77
N GLN A 103 -0.78 -6.36 3.82
CA GLN A 103 -2.00 -7.05 4.24
C GLN A 103 -2.35 -8.25 3.34
N ALA A 104 -2.20 -8.12 2.02
CA ALA A 104 -2.48 -9.20 1.07
C ALA A 104 -1.53 -10.38 1.27
N LEU A 105 -0.22 -10.11 1.37
CA LEU A 105 0.80 -11.14 1.56
C LEU A 105 0.64 -11.84 2.92
N GLU A 106 0.43 -11.09 4.00
CA GLU A 106 0.21 -11.66 5.34
C GLU A 106 -1.01 -12.56 5.40
N ARG A 107 -2.13 -12.14 4.80
CA ARG A 107 -3.39 -12.91 4.77
C ARG A 107 -3.36 -14.06 3.75
N GLY A 108 -2.39 -14.07 2.84
CA GLY A 108 -2.38 -14.98 1.68
C GLY A 108 -3.54 -14.74 0.72
N SER A 109 -4.05 -13.50 0.67
CA SER A 109 -5.13 -13.06 -0.21
C SER A 109 -4.58 -12.24 -1.39
N SER A 110 -5.47 -11.79 -2.28
CA SER A 110 -5.08 -10.88 -3.36
C SER A 110 -5.15 -9.42 -2.88
N ALA A 111 -4.31 -8.54 -3.45
CA ALA A 111 -4.40 -7.10 -3.19
C ALA A 111 -5.75 -6.54 -3.65
N ALA A 112 -6.31 -7.09 -4.74
CA ALA A 112 -7.67 -6.76 -5.16
C ALA A 112 -8.71 -7.05 -4.06
N SER A 113 -8.58 -8.15 -3.32
CA SER A 113 -9.49 -8.46 -2.21
C SER A 113 -9.39 -7.41 -1.09
N VAL A 114 -8.19 -6.97 -0.75
CA VAL A 114 -7.96 -5.90 0.24
C VAL A 114 -8.60 -4.58 -0.23
N CYS A 115 -8.41 -4.20 -1.50
CA CYS A 115 -9.07 -3.02 -2.06
C CYS A 115 -10.61 -3.14 -2.10
N GLN A 116 -11.13 -4.34 -2.34
CA GLN A 116 -12.57 -4.57 -2.37
C GLN A 116 -13.22 -4.51 -0.97
N GLU A 117 -12.48 -4.77 0.10
CA GLU A 117 -13.00 -4.62 1.48
C GLU A 117 -13.34 -3.16 1.80
N MET A 118 -12.58 -2.20 1.22
CA MET A 118 -12.79 -0.76 1.43
C MET A 118 -13.61 -0.08 0.33
N SER A 119 -13.87 -0.76 -0.79
CA SER A 119 -14.38 -0.12 -2.02
C SER A 119 -15.74 0.54 -1.82
N GLN A 120 -16.69 -0.15 -1.18
CA GLN A 120 -18.06 0.34 -1.04
C GLN A 120 -18.15 1.66 -0.25
N ASP A 121 -17.49 1.71 0.92
CA ASP A 121 -17.52 2.90 1.78
C ASP A 121 -16.71 4.04 1.17
N LEU A 122 -15.56 3.71 0.56
CA LEU A 122 -14.73 4.66 -0.17
C LEU A 122 -15.53 5.30 -1.32
N GLU A 123 -16.12 4.49 -2.19
CA GLU A 123 -16.93 4.96 -3.32
C GLU A 123 -18.06 5.89 -2.87
N TYR A 124 -18.82 5.49 -1.86
CA TYR A 124 -19.95 6.26 -1.38
C TYR A 124 -19.50 7.64 -0.88
N ALA A 125 -18.46 7.69 -0.05
CA ALA A 125 -17.95 8.93 0.51
C ALA A 125 -17.31 9.83 -0.55
N LEU A 126 -16.51 9.27 -1.47
CA LEU A 126 -15.86 10.04 -2.52
C LEU A 126 -16.86 10.58 -3.56
N LYS A 127 -17.90 9.79 -3.92
CA LYS A 127 -19.02 10.29 -4.74
C LYS A 127 -19.71 11.47 -4.07
N LEU A 128 -19.97 11.40 -2.77
CA LEU A 128 -20.62 12.48 -2.03
C LEU A 128 -19.78 13.76 -2.03
N VAL A 129 -18.46 13.65 -1.87
CA VAL A 129 -17.56 14.80 -1.94
C VAL A 129 -17.56 15.38 -3.35
N ARG A 130 -17.38 14.55 -4.37
CA ARG A 130 -17.41 14.98 -5.78
C ARG A 130 -18.70 15.71 -6.15
N ASP A 131 -19.85 15.15 -5.80
CA ASP A 131 -21.15 15.73 -6.17
C ASP A 131 -21.39 17.08 -5.48
N ARG A 132 -20.76 17.33 -4.33
CA ARG A 132 -20.90 18.59 -3.58
C ARG A 132 -19.81 19.61 -3.88
N THR A 133 -18.61 19.21 -4.28
CA THR A 133 -17.45 20.11 -4.42
C THR A 133 -16.82 20.10 -5.81
N SER A 134 -17.32 19.27 -6.73
CA SER A 134 -16.72 18.98 -8.05
C SER A 134 -15.27 18.46 -7.97
N GLN A 135 -14.84 17.94 -6.81
CA GLN A 135 -13.54 17.31 -6.67
C GLN A 135 -13.63 15.86 -7.11
N ASP A 136 -12.82 15.48 -8.09
CA ASP A 136 -12.77 14.12 -8.65
C ASP A 136 -11.44 13.39 -8.37
N GLN A 137 -10.40 14.09 -7.91
CA GLN A 137 -9.08 13.53 -7.61
C GLN A 137 -8.87 13.33 -6.10
N PHE A 138 -8.46 12.13 -5.70
CA PHE A 138 -8.21 11.78 -4.30
C PHE A 138 -6.92 10.98 -4.16
N LEU A 139 -6.15 11.29 -3.10
CA LEU A 139 -4.93 10.58 -2.74
C LEU A 139 -5.21 9.66 -1.56
N LEU A 140 -5.10 8.35 -1.75
CA LEU A 140 -5.08 7.38 -0.67
C LEU A 140 -3.68 7.28 -0.09
N THR A 141 -3.63 7.50 1.22
CA THR A 141 -2.44 7.30 2.04
C THR A 141 -2.57 5.99 2.80
N ARG A 142 -1.49 5.59 3.48
CA ARG A 142 -1.52 4.47 4.43
C ARG A 142 -2.69 4.54 5.43
N GLU A 143 -3.07 5.74 5.85
CA GLU A 143 -4.22 5.95 6.75
C GLU A 143 -5.50 5.38 6.15
N ALA A 144 -5.76 5.60 4.87
CA ALA A 144 -6.99 5.12 4.25
C ALA A 144 -7.11 3.60 4.23
N ILE A 145 -5.98 2.89 4.26
CA ILE A 145 -5.89 1.42 4.28
C ILE A 145 -5.98 0.88 5.72
N SER A 146 -5.50 1.65 6.70
CA SER A 146 -5.42 1.22 8.10
C SER A 146 -6.61 1.69 8.95
N ASP A 147 -7.21 2.82 8.59
CA ASP A 147 -8.32 3.50 9.25
C ASP A 147 -9.13 4.28 8.19
N LEU A 148 -9.96 3.56 7.45
CA LEU A 148 -10.80 4.13 6.40
C LEU A 148 -11.75 5.20 6.95
N ASP A 149 -12.36 4.95 8.11
CA ASP A 149 -13.28 5.89 8.75
C ASP A 149 -12.57 7.21 9.12
N GLY A 150 -11.38 7.12 9.71
CA GLY A 150 -10.56 8.28 10.05
C GLY A 150 -10.19 9.11 8.82
N TYR A 151 -9.73 8.43 7.76
CA TYR A 151 -9.42 9.06 6.49
C TYR A 151 -10.64 9.75 5.87
N LEU A 152 -11.78 9.06 5.75
CA LEU A 152 -12.99 9.61 5.14
C LEU A 152 -13.52 10.83 5.92
N ASN A 153 -13.50 10.77 7.26
CA ASN A 153 -13.88 11.90 8.10
C ASN A 153 -13.00 13.12 7.88
N ARG A 154 -11.68 12.92 7.68
CA ARG A 154 -10.73 13.98 7.37
C ARG A 154 -10.99 14.57 5.99
N VAL A 155 -11.12 13.73 4.96
CA VAL A 155 -11.43 14.15 3.58
C VAL A 155 -12.70 14.98 3.55
N ILE A 156 -13.80 14.47 4.11
CA ILE A 156 -15.08 15.19 4.16
C ILE A 156 -14.90 16.53 4.88
N ARG A 157 -14.23 16.57 6.04
CA ARG A 157 -14.02 17.83 6.76
C ARG A 157 -13.22 18.85 5.93
N ASP A 158 -12.11 18.44 5.35
CA ASP A 158 -11.19 19.32 4.63
C ASP A 158 -11.86 19.93 3.40
N TYR A 159 -12.68 19.16 2.68
CA TYR A 159 -13.39 19.64 1.49
C TYR A 159 -14.58 20.55 1.83
N TYR A 160 -15.32 20.27 2.92
CA TYR A 160 -16.44 21.14 3.33
C TYR A 160 -15.97 22.45 3.93
N GLN A 161 -14.84 22.45 4.63
CA GLN A 161 -14.23 23.70 5.07
C GLN A 161 -13.85 24.56 3.85
N LYS A 162 -13.23 23.98 2.82
CA LYS A 162 -12.83 24.70 1.60
C LYS A 162 -14.00 25.29 0.82
N THR A 163 -15.16 24.63 0.73
CA THR A 163 -16.34 25.19 0.05
C THR A 163 -16.95 26.36 0.82
N LEU A 164 -17.03 26.29 2.16
CA LEU A 164 -17.55 27.38 2.98
C LEU A 164 -16.70 28.66 2.88
N PHE A 165 -15.38 28.53 2.73
CA PHE A 165 -14.51 29.71 2.54
C PHE A 165 -14.63 30.34 1.15
N ARG A 166 -14.99 29.59 0.10
CA ARG A 166 -15.22 30.15 -1.25
C ARG A 166 -16.53 30.93 -1.35
N GLU A 167 -17.55 30.57 -0.59
CA GLU A 167 -18.82 31.33 -0.54
C GLU A 167 -18.70 32.63 0.30
N GLY A 168 -17.72 32.72 1.20
CA GLY A 168 -17.46 33.90 2.04
C GLY A 168 -16.71 35.05 1.35
N GLU A 169 -16.00 34.79 0.25
CA GLU A 169 -15.22 35.80 -0.50
C GLU A 169 -15.98 36.37 -1.72
N GLY A 170 -17.19 35.87 -2.00
CA GLY A 170 -18.02 36.28 -3.13
C GLY A 170 -18.95 37.48 -2.88
N THR A 171 -18.84 38.19 -1.77
CA THR A 171 -19.65 39.41 -1.51
C THR A 171 -18.81 40.52 -0.90
N VAL A 172 -17.92 41.12 -1.69
CA VAL A 172 -17.58 42.54 -1.55
C VAL A 172 -17.48 43.17 -2.95
N ARG A 173 -18.61 43.76 -3.37
CA ARG A 173 -18.82 44.85 -4.34
C ARG A 173 -18.15 44.81 -5.71
#